data_AF-A0A1V4RY79-F1
#
_entry.id   AF-A0A1V4RY79-F1
#
_cell.length_a   1.000
_cell.length_b   1.000
_cell.length_c   1.000
_cell.angle_alpha   90.00
_cell.angle_beta   90.00
_cell.angle_gamma   90.00
#
_symmetry.space_group_name_H-M   'P 1'
#
loop_
_entity.id
_entity.type
_entity.pdbx_description
1 polymer ?
#
loop_
_entity_poly.entity_id
_entity_poly.type
_entity_poly.pdbx_seq_one_letter_code
_entity_poly.pdbx_strand_id
1 'polypeptide(L)'
;MKKEIEVFGVTYDRYVLLQLHRIMTHELDLKNIVEMPSHGAKAAGSLYSIGFALAGCNVTLVNPEMDMMYGWEELGIQNRVGVISGRDVCHSGFE
;
A
#
# COMPACT_ATOMS: atom_id res chain seq x y z
N MET A 1 -19.32 -13.31 8.33
CA MET A 1 -18.73 -12.33 7.38
C MET A 1 -19.79 -11.90 6.38
N LYS A 2 -20.11 -10.59 6.30
CA LYS A 2 -20.84 -10.07 5.14
C LYS A 2 -19.87 -10.10 3.96
N LYS A 3 -20.24 -10.77 2.88
CA LYS A 3 -19.47 -10.79 1.64
C LYS A 3 -19.61 -9.41 1.00
N GLU A 4 -18.53 -8.67 0.85
CA GLU A 4 -18.56 -7.43 0.08
C GLU A 4 -19.01 -7.77 -1.35
N ILE A 5 -20.02 -7.05 -1.83
CA ILE A 5 -20.54 -7.20 -3.19
C ILE A 5 -19.84 -6.13 -4.01
N GLU A 6 -19.14 -6.55 -5.07
CA GLU A 6 -18.48 -5.66 -5.99
C GLU A 6 -19.48 -4.66 -6.57
N VAL A 7 -19.21 -3.38 -6.34
CA VAL A 7 -19.90 -2.26 -6.98
C VAL A 7 -18.88 -1.52 -7.83
N PHE A 8 -19.27 -1.11 -9.04
CA PHE A 8 -18.45 -0.25 -9.91
C PHE A 8 -17.12 -0.82 -10.45
N GLY A 9 -16.90 -2.14 -10.42
CA GLY A 9 -15.69 -2.75 -11.02
C GLY A 9 -14.42 -2.64 -10.17
N VAL A 10 -14.55 -2.28 -8.88
CA VAL A 10 -13.42 -2.03 -7.98
C VAL A 10 -12.50 -3.25 -7.81
N THR A 11 -13.04 -4.46 -7.87
CA THR A 11 -12.23 -5.69 -7.78
C THR A 11 -11.32 -5.80 -8.99
N TYR A 12 -11.85 -5.54 -10.18
CA TYR A 12 -11.08 -5.58 -11.42
C TYR A 12 -9.97 -4.53 -11.42
N ASP A 13 -10.27 -3.29 -11.03
CA ASP A 13 -9.28 -2.22 -10.96
C ASP A 13 -8.15 -2.54 -9.98
N ARG A 14 -8.47 -3.09 -8.81
CA ARG A 14 -7.45 -3.53 -7.84
C ARG A 14 -6.60 -4.67 -8.39
N TYR A 15 -7.21 -5.64 -9.07
CA TYR A 15 -6.45 -6.72 -9.71
C TYR A 15 -5.48 -6.19 -10.78
N VAL A 16 -5.94 -5.29 -11.66
CA VAL A 16 -5.10 -4.67 -12.68
C VAL A 16 -3.96 -3.88 -12.04
N LEU A 17 -4.25 -3.09 -11.01
CA LEU A 17 -3.24 -2.32 -10.28
C LEU A 17 -2.15 -3.22 -9.68
N LEU A 18 -2.53 -4.36 -9.09
CA LEU A 18 -1.57 -5.34 -8.57
C LEU A 18 -0.65 -5.89 -9.67
N GLN A 19 -1.20 -6.16 -10.87
CA GLN A 19 -0.37 -6.61 -12.00
C GLN A 19 0.60 -5.52 -12.46
N LEU A 20 0.15 -4.27 -12.50
CA LEU A 20 1.01 -3.13 -12.86
C LEU A 20 2.13 -2.93 -11.84
N HIS A 21 1.85 -3.05 -10.54
CA HIS A 21 2.89 -3.00 -9.50
C HIS A 21 3.94 -4.09 -9.70
N ARG A 22 3.52 -5.31 -10.05
CA ARG A 22 4.44 -6.41 -10.35
C ARG A 22 5.31 -6.13 -11.57
N ILE A 23 4.72 -5.62 -12.64
CA ILE A 23 5.44 -5.24 -13.87
C ILE A 23 6.47 -4.15 -13.56
N MET A 24 6.05 -3.06 -12.91
CA MET A 24 6.95 -1.96 -12.55
C MET A 24 8.09 -2.40 -11.63
N THR A 25 7.80 -3.27 -10.66
CA THR A 25 8.82 -3.82 -9.76
C THR A 25 9.90 -4.56 -10.55
N HIS A 26 9.50 -5.38 -11.52
CA HIS A 26 10.42 -6.15 -12.34
C HIS A 26 11.19 -5.25 -13.34
N GLU A 27 10.50 -4.36 -14.06
CA GLU A 27 11.11 -3.53 -15.10
C GLU A 27 12.08 -2.48 -14.56
N LEU A 28 11.80 -1.95 -13.36
CA LEU A 28 12.61 -0.90 -12.73
C LEU A 28 13.51 -1.44 -11.60
N ASP A 29 13.54 -2.76 -11.39
CA ASP A 29 14.24 -3.43 -10.30
C ASP A 29 13.96 -2.81 -8.92
N LEU A 30 12.70 -2.46 -8.64
CA LEU A 30 12.32 -1.78 -7.41
C LEU A 30 12.60 -2.66 -6.19
N LYS A 31 13.16 -2.06 -5.14
CA LYS A 31 13.46 -2.73 -3.86
C LYS A 31 12.73 -2.11 -2.69
N ASN A 32 12.61 -0.79 -2.68
CA ASN A 32 12.05 -0.03 -1.58
C ASN A 32 10.98 0.92 -2.11
N ILE A 33 9.84 0.95 -1.44
CA ILE A 33 8.70 1.80 -1.78
C ILE A 33 8.34 2.62 -0.55
N VAL A 34 8.01 3.88 -0.75
CA VAL A 34 7.46 4.74 0.30
C VAL A 34 6.05 5.14 -0.08
N GLU A 35 5.09 4.87 0.81
CA GLU A 35 3.72 5.33 0.67
C GLU A 35 3.52 6.57 1.54
N MET A 36 3.18 7.67 0.88
CA MET A 36 2.82 8.92 1.57
C MET A 36 1.36 8.87 2.03
N PRO A 37 1.01 9.60 3.09
CA PRO A 37 -0.37 9.69 3.54
C PRO A 37 -1.23 10.27 2.42
N SER A 38 -2.32 9.57 2.12
CA SER A 38 -3.30 10.01 1.13
C SER A 38 -4.49 10.63 1.86
N HIS A 39 -4.99 11.74 1.33
CA HIS A 39 -6.09 12.48 1.94
C HIS A 39 -7.31 12.41 1.01
N GLY A 40 -8.50 12.20 1.59
CA GLY A 40 -9.77 12.28 0.88
C GLY A 40 -10.75 11.17 1.28
N ALA A 41 -12.04 11.40 1.07
CA ALA A 41 -13.11 10.50 1.52
C ALA A 41 -13.12 9.09 0.86
N LYS A 42 -12.28 8.88 -0.15
CA LYS A 42 -12.11 7.61 -0.87
C LYS A 42 -10.67 7.11 -0.87
N ALA A 43 -9.78 7.82 -0.18
CA ALA A 43 -8.42 7.38 0.03
C ALA A 43 -8.46 6.26 1.07
N ALA A 44 -7.81 5.14 0.78
CA ALA A 44 -7.57 4.07 1.74
C ALA A 44 -6.06 3.96 1.89
N GLY A 45 -5.49 4.88 2.66
CA GLY A 45 -4.07 4.86 2.96
C GLY A 45 -3.65 3.53 3.57
N SER A 46 -2.38 3.20 3.45
CA SER A 46 -1.78 1.93 3.88
C SER A 46 -2.08 0.74 2.97
N LEU A 47 -2.97 0.83 1.98
CA LEU A 47 -3.30 -0.32 1.11
C LEU A 47 -2.72 -0.22 -0.30
N TYR A 48 -2.34 0.97 -0.76
CA TYR A 48 -1.95 1.17 -2.16
C TYR A 48 -0.66 0.44 -2.51
N SER A 49 0.28 0.31 -1.57
CA SER A 49 1.58 -0.30 -1.81
C SER A 49 1.60 -1.82 -1.60
N ILE A 50 0.48 -2.46 -1.27
CA ILE A 50 0.39 -3.92 -1.08
C ILE A 50 0.91 -4.68 -2.29
N GLY A 51 0.59 -4.22 -3.51
CA GLY A 51 1.06 -4.87 -4.74
C GLY A 51 2.57 -4.91 -4.87
N PHE A 52 3.26 -3.87 -4.42
CA PHE A 52 4.73 -3.84 -4.44
C PHE A 52 5.32 -4.80 -3.39
N ALA A 53 4.72 -4.87 -2.20
CA ALA A 53 5.15 -5.82 -1.17
C ALA A 53 4.97 -7.28 -1.63
N LEU A 54 3.83 -7.59 -2.27
CA LEU A 54 3.58 -8.90 -2.89
C LEU A 54 4.56 -9.20 -4.03
N ALA A 55 5.03 -8.17 -4.74
CA ALA A 55 6.07 -8.28 -5.76
C ALA A 55 7.50 -8.39 -5.18
N GLY A 56 7.66 -8.33 -3.86
CA GLY A 56 8.95 -8.54 -3.18
C GLY A 56 9.65 -7.27 -2.71
N CYS A 57 9.04 -6.09 -2.84
CA CYS A 57 9.60 -4.85 -2.28
C CYS A 57 9.46 -4.79 -0.75
N ASN A 58 10.29 -3.96 -0.13
CA ASN A 58 10.06 -3.46 1.23
C ASN A 58 9.29 -2.13 1.14
N VAL A 59 8.23 -1.99 1.93
CA VAL A 59 7.37 -0.82 1.93
C VAL A 59 7.54 -0.06 3.24
N THR A 60 7.67 1.26 3.16
CA THR A 60 7.56 2.15 4.31
C THR A 60 6.30 2.98 4.18
N LEU A 61 5.40 2.85 5.16
CA LEU A 61 4.17 3.63 5.23
C LEU A 61 4.40 4.85 6.12
N VAL A 62 4.15 6.04 5.59
CA VAL A 62 4.28 7.31 6.31
C VAL A 62 2.91 7.77 6.75
N ASN A 63 2.75 7.98 8.06
CA ASN A 63 1.49 8.28 8.73
C ASN A 63 0.32 7.39 8.25
N PRO A 64 0.47 6.05 8.32
CA PRO A 64 -0.55 5.13 7.83
C PRO A 64 -1.87 5.25 8.61
N GLU A 65 -2.95 4.90 7.93
CA GLU A 65 -4.19 4.50 8.57
C GLU A 65 -3.97 3.13 9.23
N MET A 66 -3.74 3.13 10.54
CA MET A 66 -3.41 1.90 11.29
C MET A 66 -4.52 0.85 11.24
N ASP A 67 -5.77 1.28 11.10
CA ASP A 67 -6.93 0.40 10.96
C ASP A 67 -6.89 -0.44 9.68
N MET A 68 -6.06 -0.07 8.69
CA MET A 68 -5.89 -0.79 7.43
C MET A 68 -4.72 -1.80 7.47
N MET A 69 -3.98 -1.89 8.58
CA MET A 69 -2.83 -2.79 8.69
C MET A 69 -3.22 -4.28 8.71
N TYR A 70 -4.46 -4.61 9.05
CA TYR A 70 -4.94 -6.01 9.02
C TYR A 70 -4.75 -6.66 7.64
N GLY A 71 -4.88 -5.90 6.55
CA GLY A 71 -4.68 -6.41 5.20
C GLY A 71 -3.27 -6.92 4.93
N TRP A 72 -2.27 -6.38 5.62
CA TRP A 72 -0.87 -6.83 5.51
C TRP A 72 -0.65 -8.15 6.22
N GLU A 73 -1.30 -8.34 7.37
CA GLU A 73 -1.24 -9.57 8.15
C GLU A 73 -2.01 -10.71 7.45
N GLU A 74 -3.21 -10.43 6.95
CA GLU A 74 -4.03 -11.41 6.21
C GLU A 74 -3.33 -11.92 4.94
N LEU A 75 -2.52 -11.07 4.31
CA LEU A 75 -1.74 -11.42 3.12
C LEU A 75 -0.36 -12.03 3.45
N GLY A 76 0.03 -12.12 4.72
CA GLY A 76 1.30 -12.71 5.14
C GLY A 76 2.54 -11.91 4.74
N ILE A 77 2.39 -10.59 4.55
CA ILE A 77 3.46 -9.66 4.10
C ILE A 77 3.85 -8.63 5.16
N GLN A 78 3.45 -8.85 6.41
CA GLN A 78 3.74 -7.96 7.54
C GLN A 78 5.25 -7.76 7.81
N ASN A 79 6.09 -8.70 7.39
CA ASN A 79 7.55 -8.58 7.49
C ASN A 79 8.17 -7.70 6.40
N ARG A 80 7.39 -7.23 5.44
CA ARG A 80 7.82 -6.35 4.34
C ARG A 80 7.37 -4.91 4.52
N VAL A 81 6.75 -4.57 5.65
CA VAL A 81 6.23 -3.23 5.91
C VAL A 81 6.82 -2.62 7.16
N GLY A 82 7.30 -1.38 7.03
CA GLY A 82 7.70 -0.51 8.14
C GLY A 82 6.76 0.68 8.22
N VAL A 83 6.67 1.28 9.42
CA VAL A 83 5.78 2.42 9.68
C VAL A 83 6.59 3.58 10.25
N ILE A 84 6.34 4.77 9.73
CA ILE A 84 6.80 6.05 10.28
C ILE A 84 5.57 6.88 10.62
N SER A 85 5.40 7.23 11.89
CA SER A 85 4.24 8.00 12.37
C SER A 85 4.64 9.39 12.87
N GLY A 86 3.71 10.34 12.82
CA GLY A 86 3.89 11.69 13.36
C GLY A 86 4.81 12.58 12.54
N ARG A 87 5.04 12.27 11.25
CA ARG A 87 5.85 13.10 10.35
C ARG A 87 5.03 14.23 9.75
N ASP A 88 5.55 15.44 9.78
CA ASP A 88 5.04 16.52 8.93
C ASP A 88 5.56 16.33 7.50
N VAL A 89 4.77 15.69 6.64
CA VAL A 89 5.18 15.36 5.26
C VAL A 89 5.34 16.58 4.36
N CYS A 90 4.78 17.72 4.74
CA CYS A 90 4.87 18.96 3.97
C CYS A 90 6.11 19.78 4.34
N HIS A 91 6.65 19.58 5.54
CA HIS A 91 7.71 20.43 6.09
C HIS A 91 8.94 19.63 6.58
N SER A 92 8.98 18.31 6.42
CA SER A 92 10.13 17.48 6.79
C SER A 92 10.59 16.59 5.64
N GLY A 93 11.92 16.42 5.52
CA GLY A 93 12.54 15.47 4.61
C GLY A 93 12.61 14.05 5.20
N PHE A 94 12.91 13.09 4.32
CA PHE A 94 13.23 11.71 4.71
C PHE A 94 14.74 11.59 4.98
N GLU A 95 15.09 10.94 6.09
CA GLU A 95 16.45 10.47 6.38
C GLU A 95 16.61 9.03 5.88
#